data_AF-A0AAD3ZWE7-F1
#
_entry.id   AF-A0AAD3ZWE7-F1
#
_cell.length_a   1.000
_cell.length_b   1.000
_cell.length_c   1.000
_cell.angle_alpha   90.00
_cell.angle_beta   90.00
_cell.angle_gamma   90.00
#
_symmetry.space_group_name_H-M   'P 1'
#
loop_
_entity.id
_entity.type
_entity.pdbx_description
1 polymer ?
#
loop_
_entity_poly.entity_id
_entity_poly.type
_entity_poly.pdbx_seq_one_letter_code
_entity_poly.pdbx_strand_id
1 'polypeptide(L)'
;MNALLGRCDITLLTNRQEIEAAEIHYVRPEIEHALIGLEPQNAIDVLGHLPNACRISHQLAASYVLGCSTGTLLRQVNHEWINTHAMQLFLMLNKLGWKQYADSTTSALIAGQWDISEQLFGMSAELTVELIANHGVIAWLESTDMSKPYPKLLSWALRYGWQMDYQILKHSDLYQRHASTLSISEKMQDNVLFLLILSRVYELALLLSDHRLSGQWQFIKPTVEAGGVRVNAPHGELYHQAVVGWDNKIVEYQIITPTDRLCEPDGLFDCIFQHCELPENDPTVGLDLLVGALDPCVNFQYSLQDVQHTLNS
;
A
#
# COMPACT_ATOMS: atom_id res chain seq x y z
N MET A 1 17.55 14.05 -2.78
CA MET A 1 16.11 13.77 -2.70
C MET A 1 15.73 13.05 -3.99
N ASN A 2 15.40 11.76 -3.93
CA ASN A 2 15.12 10.95 -5.13
C ASN A 2 13.76 11.36 -5.72
N ALA A 3 13.78 12.18 -6.78
CA ALA A 3 12.58 12.64 -7.50
C ALA A 3 11.73 11.49 -8.09
N LEU A 4 12.24 10.26 -8.10
CA LEU A 4 11.62 9.08 -8.69
C LEU A 4 10.65 8.34 -7.75
N LEU A 5 10.67 8.60 -6.44
CA LEU A 5 9.78 7.95 -5.47
C LEU A 5 8.45 8.68 -5.24
N GLY A 6 8.36 9.96 -5.62
CA GLY A 6 7.30 10.83 -5.16
C GLY A 6 7.36 11.08 -3.65
N ARG A 7 6.49 11.97 -3.17
CA ARG A 7 6.37 12.28 -1.73
C ARG A 7 4.95 12.71 -1.40
N CYS A 8 4.42 12.28 -0.28
CA CYS A 8 3.18 12.79 0.29
C CYS A 8 3.45 13.32 1.70
N ASP A 9 3.20 14.61 1.89
CA ASP A 9 3.31 15.30 3.18
C ASP A 9 1.91 15.63 3.68
N ILE A 10 1.55 15.17 4.88
CA ILE A 10 0.26 15.49 5.50
C ILE A 10 0.48 16.37 6.73
N THR A 11 -0.15 17.54 6.76
CA THR A 11 -0.22 18.37 7.96
C THR A 11 -1.63 18.30 8.51
N LEU A 12 -1.76 17.81 9.74
CA LEU A 12 -3.04 17.76 10.45
C LEU A 12 -3.09 18.94 11.42
N LEU A 13 -4.05 19.83 11.21
CA LEU A 13 -4.36 20.93 12.11
C LEU A 13 -5.30 20.40 13.19
N THR A 14 -4.86 20.43 14.43
CA THR A 14 -5.55 19.80 15.55
C THR A 14 -6.01 20.81 16.59
N ASN A 15 -7.18 20.55 17.16
CA ASN A 15 -7.65 21.18 18.38
C ASN A 15 -7.93 20.10 19.42
N ARG A 16 -6.96 19.91 20.31
CA ARG A 16 -6.92 18.80 21.27
C ARG A 16 -6.88 17.44 20.54
N GLN A 17 -8.03 16.79 20.37
CA GLN A 17 -8.18 15.47 19.75
C GLN A 17 -8.96 15.53 18.43
N GLU A 18 -9.51 16.69 18.08
CA GLU A 18 -10.24 16.88 16.84
C GLU A 18 -9.28 17.35 15.74
N ILE A 19 -9.38 16.74 14.55
CA ILE A 19 -8.69 17.24 13.36
C ILE A 19 -9.61 18.29 12.73
N GLU A 20 -9.23 19.56 12.81
CA GLU A 20 -10.01 20.66 12.25
C GLU A 20 -9.81 20.79 10.73
N ALA A 21 -8.61 20.44 10.26
CA ALA A 21 -8.28 20.43 8.84
C ALA A 21 -7.06 19.54 8.57
N ALA A 22 -6.97 19.06 7.34
CA ALA A 22 -5.82 18.34 6.82
C ALA A 22 -5.31 19.03 5.55
N GLU A 23 -4.03 19.35 5.52
CA GLU A 23 -3.34 19.82 4.32
C GLU A 23 -2.52 18.66 3.76
N ILE A 24 -2.90 18.19 2.58
CA ILE A 24 -2.22 17.09 1.89
C ILE A 24 -1.42 17.67 0.74
N HIS A 25 -0.10 17.57 0.83
CA HIS A 25 0.81 17.99 -0.21
C HIS A 25 1.44 16.76 -0.87
N TYR A 26 0.87 16.37 -2.01
CA TYR A 26 1.34 15.25 -2.80
C TYR A 26 2.18 15.73 -3.99
N VAL A 27 3.46 15.31 -4.00
CA VAL A 27 4.40 15.51 -5.10
C VAL A 27 4.54 14.22 -5.88
N ARG A 28 3.90 14.19 -7.04
CA ARG A 28 3.91 13.06 -7.97
C ARG A 28 5.27 12.95 -8.69
N PRO A 29 5.85 11.75 -8.84
CA PRO A 29 7.02 11.55 -9.68
C PRO A 29 6.67 11.73 -11.16
N GLU A 30 7.45 12.52 -11.90
CA GLU A 30 7.26 12.80 -13.34
C GLU A 30 7.94 11.74 -14.23
N ILE A 31 7.70 10.46 -13.97
CA ILE A 31 8.38 9.37 -14.69
C ILE A 31 7.96 9.31 -16.17
N GLU A 32 6.74 9.73 -16.53
CA GLU A 32 6.23 9.62 -17.89
C GLU A 32 7.04 10.42 -18.90
N HIS A 33 7.56 11.59 -18.50
CA HIS A 33 8.43 12.41 -19.34
C HIS A 33 9.72 11.66 -19.73
N ALA A 34 10.25 10.83 -18.82
CA ALA A 34 11.45 10.03 -19.08
C ALA A 34 11.19 8.85 -20.04
N LEU A 35 9.92 8.49 -20.28
CA LEU A 35 9.54 7.41 -21.18
C LEU A 35 9.36 7.90 -22.64
N ILE A 36 9.10 9.19 -22.83
CA ILE A 36 8.89 9.77 -24.16
C ILE A 36 10.17 9.64 -25.01
N GLY A 37 10.02 9.18 -26.24
CA GLY A 37 11.12 8.94 -27.18
C GLY A 37 11.86 7.62 -26.98
N LEU A 38 11.51 6.84 -25.94
CA LEU A 38 12.04 5.49 -25.76
C LEU A 38 11.31 4.49 -26.65
N GLU A 39 12.02 3.44 -27.04
CA GLU A 39 11.40 2.23 -27.57
C GLU A 39 10.65 1.48 -26.46
N PRO A 40 9.58 0.74 -26.78
CA PRO A 40 8.77 -0.01 -25.82
C PRO A 40 9.56 -0.81 -24.78
N GLN A 41 10.56 -1.59 -25.20
CA GLN A 41 11.32 -2.43 -24.28
C GLN A 41 12.17 -1.61 -23.30
N ASN A 42 12.78 -0.53 -23.78
CA ASN A 42 13.59 0.35 -22.93
C ASN A 42 12.72 1.04 -21.86
N ALA A 43 11.49 1.42 -22.20
CA ALA A 43 10.55 2.00 -21.25
C ALA A 43 10.15 1.00 -20.14
N ILE A 44 9.92 -0.26 -20.49
CA ILE A 44 9.65 -1.35 -19.53
C ILE A 44 10.86 -1.54 -18.61
N ASP A 45 12.08 -1.49 -19.15
CA ASP A 45 13.30 -1.64 -18.36
C ASP A 45 13.46 -0.45 -17.38
N VAL A 46 13.22 0.78 -17.83
CA VAL A 46 13.24 1.98 -16.96
C VAL A 46 12.24 1.83 -15.79
N LEU A 47 11.01 1.41 -16.08
CA LEU A 47 9.98 1.19 -15.06
C LEU A 47 10.37 0.07 -14.08
N GLY A 48 11.13 -0.93 -14.53
CA GLY A 48 11.68 -1.99 -13.67
C GLY A 48 12.74 -1.52 -12.68
N HIS A 49 13.31 -0.34 -12.88
CA HIS A 49 14.31 0.26 -11.97
C HIS A 49 13.69 1.33 -11.07
N LEU A 50 12.36 1.46 -11.05
CA LEU A 50 11.71 2.33 -10.09
C LEU A 50 12.06 1.86 -8.66
N PRO A 51 12.46 2.78 -7.77
CA PRO A 51 12.78 2.48 -6.37
C PRO A 51 11.55 2.11 -5.52
N ASN A 52 10.40 1.84 -6.13
CA ASN A 52 9.13 1.61 -5.43
C ASN A 52 8.76 0.12 -5.34
N ALA A 53 7.85 -0.19 -4.42
CA ALA A 53 7.33 -1.52 -4.15
C ALA A 53 6.37 -2.08 -5.23
N CYS A 54 6.19 -1.36 -6.35
CA CYS A 54 5.27 -1.74 -7.44
C CYS A 54 5.96 -1.87 -8.79
N ARG A 55 7.30 -1.91 -8.83
CA ARG A 55 8.04 -1.89 -10.09
C ARG A 55 7.64 -3.03 -11.04
N ILE A 56 7.36 -4.23 -10.52
CA ILE A 56 6.97 -5.36 -11.37
C ILE A 56 5.54 -5.15 -11.87
N SER A 57 4.65 -4.61 -11.04
CA SER A 57 3.31 -4.20 -11.48
C SER A 57 3.38 -3.13 -12.58
N HIS A 58 4.29 -2.14 -12.47
CA HIS A 58 4.54 -1.16 -13.53
C HIS A 58 5.09 -1.81 -14.81
N GLN A 59 6.05 -2.73 -14.70
CA GLN A 59 6.55 -3.47 -15.86
C GLN A 59 5.45 -4.27 -16.53
N LEU A 60 4.60 -4.94 -15.75
CA LEU A 60 3.48 -5.71 -16.28
C LEU A 60 2.49 -4.79 -17.02
N ALA A 61 2.06 -3.70 -16.41
CA ALA A 61 1.14 -2.74 -17.04
C ALA A 61 1.75 -2.16 -18.34
N ALA A 62 3.03 -1.80 -18.30
CA ALA A 62 3.77 -1.31 -19.45
C ALA A 62 3.90 -2.34 -20.57
N SER A 63 4.22 -3.59 -20.25
CA SER A 63 4.29 -4.67 -21.23
C SER A 63 2.97 -4.86 -21.97
N TYR A 64 1.83 -4.82 -21.25
CA TYR A 64 0.52 -4.93 -21.87
C TYR A 64 0.19 -3.72 -22.75
N VAL A 65 0.37 -2.49 -22.24
CA VAL A 65 -0.03 -1.29 -23.00
C VAL A 65 0.83 -1.07 -24.24
N LEU A 66 2.10 -1.49 -24.19
CA LEU A 66 3.05 -1.37 -25.29
C LEU A 66 3.08 -2.60 -26.22
N GLY A 67 2.28 -3.63 -25.92
CA GLY A 67 2.22 -4.86 -26.73
C GLY A 67 3.49 -5.72 -26.68
N CYS A 68 4.27 -5.61 -25.61
CA CYS A 68 5.48 -6.41 -25.40
C CYS A 68 5.16 -7.75 -24.71
N SER A 69 6.07 -8.72 -24.84
CA SER A 69 5.94 -10.00 -24.16
C SER A 69 5.96 -9.83 -22.64
N THR A 70 5.02 -10.46 -21.94
CA THR A 70 4.92 -10.38 -20.49
C THR A 70 5.83 -11.38 -19.77
N GLY A 71 6.44 -12.32 -20.49
CA GLY A 71 7.42 -13.28 -19.98
C GLY A 71 7.04 -13.90 -18.62
N THR A 72 7.94 -13.76 -17.65
CA THR A 72 7.76 -14.21 -16.25
C THR A 72 7.12 -13.16 -15.34
N LEU A 73 6.72 -11.99 -15.84
CA LEU A 73 6.25 -10.87 -15.02
C LEU A 73 5.01 -11.23 -14.20
N LEU A 74 4.07 -12.00 -14.77
CA LEU A 74 2.89 -12.47 -14.02
C LEU A 74 3.28 -13.26 -12.76
N ARG A 75 4.33 -14.07 -12.82
CA ARG A 75 4.84 -14.80 -11.65
C ARG A 75 5.53 -13.86 -10.67
N GLN A 76 6.30 -12.90 -11.18
CA GLN A 76 7.05 -11.94 -10.37
C GLN A 76 6.13 -10.94 -9.64
N VAL A 77 5.00 -10.53 -10.24
CA VAL A 77 4.02 -9.67 -9.56
C VAL A 77 3.41 -10.39 -8.35
N ASN A 78 3.16 -11.71 -8.42
CA ASN A 78 2.68 -12.46 -7.24
C ASN A 78 3.66 -12.35 -6.06
N HIS A 79 4.95 -12.48 -6.34
CA HIS A 79 5.98 -12.33 -5.33
C HIS A 79 6.04 -10.90 -4.78
N GLU A 80 5.85 -9.88 -5.64
CA GLU A 80 5.75 -8.48 -5.23
C GLU A 80 4.58 -8.26 -4.24
N TRP A 81 3.41 -8.86 -4.50
CA TRP A 81 2.26 -8.80 -3.60
C TRP A 81 2.54 -9.45 -2.24
N ILE A 82 3.03 -10.69 -2.23
CA ILE A 82 3.33 -11.40 -0.97
C ILE A 82 4.32 -10.60 -0.14
N ASN A 83 5.41 -10.12 -0.76
CA ASN A 83 6.44 -9.36 -0.07
C ASN A 83 5.89 -8.04 0.50
N THR A 84 5.12 -7.31 -0.31
CA THR A 84 4.58 -6.01 0.11
C THR A 84 3.61 -6.16 1.27
N HIS A 85 2.60 -7.03 1.16
CA HIS A 85 1.62 -7.23 2.22
C HIS A 85 2.25 -7.76 3.50
N ALA A 86 3.19 -8.71 3.37
CA ALA A 86 3.81 -9.31 4.53
C ALA A 86 4.78 -8.36 5.25
N MET A 87 5.55 -7.56 4.50
CA MET A 87 6.37 -6.49 5.07
C MET A 87 5.50 -5.48 5.80
N GLN A 88 4.43 -5.01 5.16
CA GLN A 88 3.59 -3.99 5.77
C GLN A 88 2.84 -4.50 7.01
N LEU A 89 2.36 -5.74 6.96
CA LEU A 89 1.76 -6.39 8.12
C LEU A 89 2.77 -6.56 9.26
N PHE A 90 4.00 -6.97 8.96
CA PHE A 90 5.06 -7.08 9.96
C PHE A 90 5.33 -5.73 10.64
N LEU A 91 5.50 -4.66 9.87
CA LEU A 91 5.76 -3.31 10.39
C LEU A 91 4.65 -2.82 11.32
N MET A 92 3.38 -3.00 10.92
CA MET A 92 2.24 -2.65 11.75
C MET A 92 2.19 -3.48 13.04
N LEU A 93 2.39 -4.81 12.96
CA LEU A 93 2.37 -5.67 14.14
C LEU A 93 3.52 -5.38 15.10
N ASN A 94 4.69 -4.98 14.59
CA ASN A 94 5.82 -4.54 15.42
C ASN A 94 5.46 -3.27 16.21
N LYS A 95 4.82 -2.26 15.57
CA LYS A 95 4.30 -1.06 16.24
C LYS A 95 3.26 -1.40 17.32
N LEU A 96 2.47 -2.44 17.10
CA LEU A 96 1.50 -2.96 18.09
C LEU A 96 2.15 -3.74 19.25
N GLY A 97 3.49 -3.83 19.29
CA GLY A 97 4.22 -4.51 20.34
C GLY A 97 4.22 -6.03 20.20
N TRP A 98 4.00 -6.56 19.00
CA TRP A 98 4.14 -7.98 18.72
C TRP A 98 5.63 -8.40 18.76
N LYS A 99 6.16 -8.51 19.98
CA LYS A 99 7.57 -8.83 20.25
C LYS A 99 7.87 -10.33 20.23
N GLN A 100 6.87 -11.18 19.99
CA GLN A 100 7.00 -12.63 20.17
C GLN A 100 7.90 -13.30 19.12
N TYR A 101 8.25 -12.61 18.03
CA TYR A 101 9.05 -13.17 16.92
C TYR A 101 10.12 -12.22 16.35
N ALA A 102 10.29 -11.02 16.90
CA ALA A 102 11.33 -10.08 16.46
C ALA A 102 12.62 -10.37 17.21
N ASP A 103 13.56 -11.09 16.58
CA ASP A 103 14.92 -11.15 17.11
C ASP A 103 15.64 -9.79 16.95
N SER A 104 16.80 -9.66 17.60
CA SER A 104 17.59 -8.43 17.58
C SER A 104 18.10 -8.07 16.17
N THR A 105 18.25 -9.05 15.28
CA THR A 105 18.66 -8.87 13.88
C THR A 105 17.56 -8.22 13.06
N THR A 106 16.32 -8.68 13.21
CA THR A 106 15.12 -8.12 12.57
C THR A 106 14.80 -6.73 13.11
N SER A 107 14.99 -6.54 14.41
CA SER A 107 14.83 -5.22 15.05
C SER A 107 15.92 -4.24 14.60
N ALA A 108 17.15 -4.67 14.36
CA ALA A 108 18.24 -3.83 13.86
C ALA A 108 18.13 -3.52 12.36
N LEU A 109 17.61 -4.46 11.54
CA LEU A 109 17.29 -4.23 10.13
C LEU A 109 16.14 -3.22 9.96
N ILE A 110 15.30 -3.00 10.97
CA ILE A 110 14.10 -2.16 10.86
C ILE A 110 14.22 -0.87 11.67
N ALA A 111 14.80 -0.92 12.87
CA ALA A 111 15.11 0.27 13.67
C ALA A 111 16.30 1.06 13.11
N GLY A 112 17.06 0.46 12.20
CA GLY A 112 18.22 1.09 11.57
C GLY A 112 17.86 2.17 10.57
N GLN A 113 16.88 1.98 9.68
CA GLN A 113 16.70 2.89 8.54
C GLN A 113 15.31 2.72 7.90
N TRP A 114 14.45 3.73 8.03
CA TRP A 114 13.42 4.06 7.03
C TRP A 114 14.01 4.28 5.61
N ASP A 115 15.35 4.27 5.47
CA ASP A 115 16.13 4.34 4.23
C ASP A 115 16.38 2.97 3.54
N ILE A 116 15.87 1.84 4.05
CA ILE A 116 16.12 0.50 3.47
C ILE A 116 15.19 0.21 2.26
N SER A 117 14.39 1.18 1.83
CA SER A 117 13.59 1.06 0.61
C SER A 117 14.40 0.89 -0.68
N GLU A 118 15.73 1.02 -0.63
CA GLU A 118 16.60 0.64 -1.75
C GLU A 118 17.23 -0.77 -1.61
N GLN A 119 17.45 -1.26 -0.39
CA GLN A 119 18.16 -2.54 -0.16
C GLN A 119 17.26 -3.77 -0.08
N LEU A 120 16.09 -3.68 0.57
CA LEU A 120 15.15 -4.81 0.66
C LEU A 120 14.50 -5.13 -0.69
N PHE A 121 14.27 -4.10 -1.51
CA PHE A 121 13.71 -4.27 -2.84
C PHE A 121 14.72 -4.89 -3.82
N GLY A 122 16.01 -4.95 -3.49
CA GLY A 122 17.01 -5.72 -4.22
C GLY A 122 17.11 -7.20 -3.83
N MET A 123 16.46 -7.63 -2.74
CA MET A 123 16.52 -9.01 -2.26
C MET A 123 15.56 -9.90 -3.07
N SER A 124 15.96 -11.15 -3.32
CA SER A 124 15.07 -12.11 -3.98
C SER A 124 13.82 -12.32 -3.12
N ALA A 125 12.68 -12.48 -3.77
CA ALA A 125 11.42 -12.76 -3.06
C ALA A 125 11.51 -14.00 -2.16
N GLU A 126 12.35 -14.96 -2.53
CA GLU A 126 12.63 -16.15 -1.74
C GLU A 126 13.25 -15.79 -0.38
N LEU A 127 14.21 -14.86 -0.34
CA LEU A 127 14.82 -14.41 0.92
C LEU A 127 13.86 -13.60 1.80
N THR A 128 12.98 -12.80 1.19
CA THR A 128 11.98 -12.01 1.93
C THR A 128 10.89 -12.93 2.51
N VAL A 129 10.41 -13.90 1.74
CA VAL A 129 9.47 -14.93 2.20
C VAL A 129 10.11 -15.81 3.27
N GLU A 130 11.38 -16.18 3.14
CA GLU A 130 12.09 -16.99 4.13
C GLU A 130 12.32 -16.22 5.44
N LEU A 131 12.70 -14.93 5.39
CA LEU A 131 12.72 -14.07 6.59
C LEU A 131 11.33 -13.96 7.21
N ILE A 132 10.29 -13.64 6.44
CA ILE A 132 8.92 -13.46 6.96
C ILE A 132 8.34 -14.77 7.50
N ALA A 133 8.69 -15.92 6.91
CA ALA A 133 8.35 -17.25 7.39
C ALA A 133 9.08 -17.57 8.70
N ASN A 134 10.37 -17.24 8.78
CA ASN A 134 11.19 -17.43 9.98
C ASN A 134 10.82 -16.46 11.11
N HIS A 135 10.20 -15.31 10.80
CA HIS A 135 9.81 -14.26 11.74
C HIS A 135 8.30 -14.24 12.05
N GLY A 136 7.59 -15.33 11.75
CA GLY A 136 6.34 -15.67 12.42
C GLY A 136 5.05 -15.10 11.83
N VAL A 137 5.08 -14.21 10.82
CA VAL A 137 3.84 -13.71 10.18
C VAL A 137 3.15 -14.80 9.39
N ILE A 138 3.88 -15.51 8.52
CA ILE A 138 3.34 -16.62 7.73
C ILE A 138 2.94 -17.76 8.65
N ALA A 139 3.78 -18.14 9.61
CA ALA A 139 3.46 -19.17 10.60
C ALA A 139 2.25 -18.80 11.48
N TRP A 140 2.10 -17.51 11.82
CA TRP A 140 0.91 -17.00 12.52
C TRP A 140 -0.33 -17.14 11.65
N LEU A 141 -0.29 -16.73 10.38
CA LEU A 141 -1.42 -16.91 9.46
C LEU A 141 -1.80 -18.39 9.30
N GLU A 142 -0.81 -19.27 9.14
CA GLU A 142 -1.03 -20.71 9.00
C GLU A 142 -1.63 -21.38 10.25
N SER A 143 -1.27 -20.88 11.43
CA SER A 143 -1.79 -21.37 12.71
C SER A 143 -3.09 -20.68 13.15
N THR A 144 -3.51 -19.63 12.42
CA THR A 144 -4.69 -18.84 12.77
C THR A 144 -5.91 -19.36 12.05
N ASP A 145 -6.93 -19.70 12.83
CA ASP A 145 -8.25 -20.04 12.32
C ASP A 145 -8.97 -18.76 11.85
N MET A 146 -8.90 -18.50 10.54
CA MET A 146 -9.49 -17.32 9.90
C MET A 146 -11.03 -17.24 10.07
N SER A 147 -11.69 -18.33 10.50
CA SER A 147 -13.13 -18.37 10.77
C SER A 147 -13.54 -17.79 12.13
N LYS A 148 -12.56 -17.43 12.98
CA LYS A 148 -12.78 -16.87 14.31
C LYS A 148 -12.49 -15.36 14.34
N PRO A 149 -13.23 -14.57 15.15
CA PRO A 149 -12.94 -13.16 15.34
C PRO A 149 -11.55 -12.99 15.94
N TYR A 150 -10.69 -12.14 15.35
CA TYR A 150 -9.30 -11.89 15.78
C TYR A 150 -9.24 -11.04 17.05
N PRO A 151 -9.21 -11.62 18.26
CA PRO A 151 -9.50 -10.84 19.46
C PRO A 151 -8.35 -9.89 19.80
N LYS A 152 -7.10 -10.30 19.50
CA LYS A 152 -5.91 -9.47 19.69
C LYS A 152 -5.85 -8.33 18.68
N LEU A 153 -6.08 -8.62 17.40
CA LEU A 153 -6.08 -7.59 16.35
C LEU A 153 -7.18 -6.57 16.62
N LEU A 154 -8.39 -7.05 16.98
CA LEU A 154 -9.48 -6.18 17.38
C LEU A 154 -9.14 -5.38 18.63
N SER A 155 -8.54 -5.98 19.67
CA SER A 155 -8.14 -5.23 20.87
C SER A 155 -7.10 -4.14 20.58
N TRP A 156 -6.18 -4.37 19.66
CA TRP A 156 -5.19 -3.40 19.22
C TRP A 156 -5.82 -2.29 18.40
N ALA A 157 -6.65 -2.66 17.44
CA ALA A 157 -7.38 -1.70 16.62
C ALA A 157 -8.38 -0.89 17.44
N LEU A 158 -8.96 -1.42 18.52
CA LEU A 158 -9.79 -0.63 19.44
C LEU A 158 -8.96 0.32 20.31
N ARG A 159 -7.72 -0.04 20.64
CA ARG A 159 -6.82 0.81 21.44
C ARG A 159 -6.33 2.05 20.69
N TYR A 160 -6.07 1.90 19.40
CA TYR A 160 -5.58 2.96 18.51
C TYR A 160 -6.63 3.38 17.48
N GLY A 161 -7.90 3.09 17.79
CA GLY A 161 -8.97 3.00 16.80
C GLY A 161 -9.39 4.32 16.22
N TRP A 162 -9.35 4.37 14.90
CA TRP A 162 -10.00 5.39 14.10
C TRP A 162 -11.45 4.98 13.91
N GLN A 163 -12.33 5.54 14.74
CA GLN A 163 -13.77 5.29 14.68
C GLN A 163 -14.38 6.16 13.58
N MET A 164 -14.82 5.55 12.49
CA MET A 164 -15.43 6.25 11.37
C MET A 164 -16.35 5.31 10.58
N ASP A 165 -17.28 5.89 9.83
CA ASP A 165 -18.17 5.14 8.94
C ASP A 165 -17.35 4.35 7.90
N TYR A 166 -17.38 3.01 7.94
CA TYR A 166 -16.67 2.17 6.97
C TYR A 166 -17.08 2.40 5.53
N GLN A 167 -18.20 3.08 5.24
CA GLN A 167 -18.54 3.47 3.88
C GLN A 167 -17.44 4.27 3.20
N ILE A 168 -16.57 4.94 3.98
CA ILE A 168 -15.35 5.57 3.49
C ILE A 168 -14.39 4.60 2.79
N LEU A 169 -14.37 3.33 3.19
CA LEU A 169 -13.56 2.29 2.58
C LEU A 169 -14.05 1.88 1.19
N LYS A 170 -15.15 2.47 0.68
CA LYS A 170 -15.48 2.43 -0.76
C LYS A 170 -14.36 3.01 -1.64
N HIS A 171 -13.51 3.87 -1.08
CA HIS A 171 -12.35 4.45 -1.75
C HIS A 171 -11.04 3.67 -1.53
N SER A 172 -11.08 2.52 -0.82
CA SER A 172 -9.90 1.67 -0.60
C SER A 172 -9.95 0.44 -1.50
N ASP A 173 -9.06 0.37 -2.49
CA ASP A 173 -8.94 -0.81 -3.36
C ASP A 173 -8.67 -2.09 -2.55
N LEU A 174 -7.79 -2.02 -1.54
CA LEU A 174 -7.49 -3.13 -0.64
C LEU A 174 -8.75 -3.69 0.02
N TYR A 175 -9.60 -2.81 0.57
CA TYR A 175 -10.84 -3.25 1.20
C TYR A 175 -11.86 -3.73 0.16
N GLN A 176 -12.05 -2.99 -0.94
CA GLN A 176 -13.04 -3.31 -1.98
C GLN A 176 -12.82 -4.69 -2.62
N ARG A 177 -11.56 -5.12 -2.78
CA ARG A 177 -11.24 -6.47 -3.28
C ARG A 177 -11.83 -7.59 -2.43
N HIS A 178 -12.05 -7.34 -1.14
CA HIS A 178 -12.49 -8.35 -0.16
C HIS A 178 -13.82 -8.04 0.51
N ALA A 179 -14.42 -6.87 0.24
CA ALA A 179 -15.62 -6.38 0.91
C ALA A 179 -16.81 -7.35 0.85
N SER A 180 -17.00 -8.06 -0.27
CA SER A 180 -18.06 -9.06 -0.43
C SER A 180 -17.84 -10.34 0.38
N THR A 181 -16.61 -10.57 0.82
CA THR A 181 -16.17 -11.84 1.41
C THR A 181 -15.90 -11.70 2.92
N LEU A 182 -15.50 -10.52 3.38
CA LEU A 182 -15.32 -10.22 4.78
C LEU A 182 -16.68 -10.20 5.49
N SER A 183 -16.93 -11.18 6.37
CA SER A 183 -18.08 -11.17 7.28
C SER A 183 -17.78 -10.25 8.46
N ILE A 184 -18.25 -9.01 8.38
CA ILE A 184 -18.00 -7.97 9.37
C ILE A 184 -19.17 -7.91 10.35
N SER A 185 -18.91 -8.19 11.63
CA SER A 185 -19.92 -7.98 12.69
C SER A 185 -20.18 -6.47 12.88
N GLU A 186 -21.38 -6.07 13.30
CA GLU A 186 -21.71 -4.65 13.56
C GLU A 186 -20.66 -3.93 14.42
N LYS A 187 -20.10 -4.60 15.44
CA LYS A 187 -19.06 -4.03 16.33
C LYS A 187 -17.72 -3.70 15.64
N MET A 188 -17.52 -4.16 14.41
CA MET A 188 -16.31 -3.96 13.62
C MET A 188 -16.51 -2.98 12.47
N GLN A 189 -17.77 -2.60 12.19
CA GLN A 189 -18.11 -1.74 11.05
C GLN A 189 -17.60 -0.32 11.22
N ASP A 190 -17.34 0.14 12.44
CA ASP A 190 -16.89 1.52 12.64
C ASP A 190 -15.36 1.64 12.82
N ASN A 191 -14.60 0.54 12.66
CA ASN A 191 -13.15 0.56 12.88
C ASN A 191 -12.38 0.37 11.56
N VAL A 192 -12.12 1.48 10.88
CA VAL A 192 -11.45 1.49 9.56
C VAL A 192 -10.05 0.88 9.62
N LEU A 193 -9.28 1.17 10.67
CA LEU A 193 -7.95 0.59 10.86
C LEU A 193 -8.01 -0.94 10.93
N PHE A 194 -8.96 -1.49 11.70
CA PHE A 194 -9.17 -2.93 11.80
C PHE A 194 -9.52 -3.55 10.45
N LEU A 195 -10.45 -2.93 9.71
CA LEU A 195 -10.90 -3.44 8.42
C LEU A 195 -9.79 -3.44 7.36
N LEU A 196 -8.95 -2.42 7.32
CA LEU A 196 -7.78 -2.37 6.44
C LEU A 196 -6.76 -3.45 6.80
N ILE A 197 -6.41 -3.61 8.08
CA ILE A 197 -5.47 -4.67 8.51
C ILE A 197 -6.05 -6.05 8.22
N LEU A 198 -7.34 -6.27 8.50
CA LEU A 198 -8.02 -7.53 8.23
C LEU A 198 -8.04 -7.85 6.73
N SER A 199 -8.29 -6.85 5.88
CA SER A 199 -8.25 -7.00 4.42
C SER A 199 -6.87 -7.44 3.94
N ARG A 200 -5.80 -6.84 4.47
CA ARG A 200 -4.41 -7.23 4.17
C ARG A 200 -4.08 -8.65 4.64
N VAL A 201 -4.51 -9.00 5.86
CA VAL A 201 -4.35 -10.36 6.42
C VAL A 201 -5.05 -11.39 5.54
N TYR A 202 -6.27 -11.10 5.11
CA TYR A 202 -7.06 -11.96 4.25
C TYR A 202 -6.44 -12.11 2.85
N GLU A 203 -6.02 -11.00 2.23
CA GLU A 203 -5.35 -10.98 0.93
C GLU A 203 -4.06 -11.82 0.96
N LEU A 204 -3.22 -11.62 1.98
CA LEU A 204 -1.99 -12.38 2.15
C LEU A 204 -2.26 -13.88 2.36
N ALA A 205 -3.29 -14.24 3.14
CA ALA A 205 -3.67 -15.63 3.34
C ALA A 205 -4.11 -16.30 2.02
N LEU A 206 -4.90 -15.60 1.20
CA LEU A 206 -5.32 -16.09 -0.12
C LEU A 206 -4.13 -16.29 -1.06
N LEU A 207 -3.21 -15.32 -1.11
CA LEU A 207 -1.99 -15.43 -1.92
C LEU A 207 -1.14 -16.63 -1.48
N LEU A 208 -1.02 -16.89 -0.18
CA LEU A 208 -0.26 -18.03 0.32
C LEU A 208 -0.95 -19.36 0.05
N SER A 209 -2.29 -19.43 0.04
CA SER A 209 -3.05 -20.63 -0.31
C SER A 209 -3.02 -20.94 -1.80
N ASP A 210 -3.19 -19.93 -2.67
CA ASP A 210 -3.17 -20.10 -4.12
C ASP A 210 -1.78 -20.51 -4.63
N HIS A 211 -0.71 -20.03 -3.97
CA HIS A 211 0.67 -20.47 -4.22
C HIS A 211 0.84 -21.98 -4.15
N ARG A 212 0.10 -22.60 -3.23
CA ARG A 212 0.27 -24.01 -2.87
C ARG A 212 -0.58 -24.93 -3.73
N LEU A 213 -1.71 -24.43 -4.27
CA LEU A 213 -2.78 -25.29 -4.77
C LEU A 213 -2.89 -25.36 -6.30
N SER A 214 -2.64 -24.28 -7.03
CA SER A 214 -3.02 -24.24 -8.46
C SER A 214 -2.00 -23.58 -9.39
N GLY A 215 -1.13 -22.70 -8.88
CA GLY A 215 -0.31 -21.83 -9.73
C GLY A 215 -1.14 -20.91 -10.65
N GLN A 216 -2.47 -20.86 -10.48
CA GLN A 216 -3.39 -19.99 -11.19
C GLN A 216 -3.85 -18.90 -10.23
N TRP A 217 -3.43 -17.68 -10.53
CA TRP A 217 -3.52 -16.53 -9.63
C TRP A 217 -4.58 -15.56 -10.12
N GLN A 218 -5.63 -15.36 -9.32
CA GLN A 218 -6.83 -14.62 -9.75
C GLN A 218 -6.67 -13.08 -9.68
N PHE A 219 -5.74 -12.57 -8.87
CA PHE A 219 -5.64 -11.14 -8.55
C PHE A 219 -4.90 -10.30 -9.61
N ILE A 220 -4.10 -10.92 -10.47
CA ILE A 220 -3.18 -10.24 -11.40
C ILE A 220 -3.66 -10.41 -12.84
N LYS A 221 -4.95 -10.26 -13.09
CA LYS A 221 -5.45 -10.23 -14.46
C LYS A 221 -5.50 -8.78 -14.93
N PRO A 222 -4.66 -8.38 -15.90
CA PRO A 222 -4.75 -7.04 -16.45
C PRO A 222 -6.06 -6.86 -17.20
N THR A 223 -6.66 -5.69 -17.05
CA THR A 223 -7.86 -5.29 -17.78
C THR A 223 -7.42 -4.32 -18.86
N VAL A 224 -7.55 -4.73 -20.13
CA VAL A 224 -7.27 -3.87 -21.27
C VAL A 224 -8.51 -3.07 -21.61
N GLU A 225 -8.39 -1.75 -21.60
CA GLU A 225 -9.44 -0.78 -21.92
C GLU A 225 -9.08 -0.03 -23.21
N ALA A 226 -10.02 0.77 -23.74
CA ALA A 226 -9.75 1.58 -24.92
C ALA A 226 -8.63 2.60 -24.60
N GLY A 227 -7.43 2.36 -25.11
CA GLY A 227 -6.28 3.26 -24.97
C GLY A 227 -5.42 3.04 -23.72
N GLY A 228 -5.71 2.07 -22.86
CA GLY A 228 -4.90 1.83 -21.66
C GLY A 228 -5.10 0.46 -21.02
N VAL A 229 -4.36 0.23 -19.93
CA VAL A 229 -4.32 -1.04 -19.21
C VAL A 229 -4.38 -0.78 -17.71
N ARG A 230 -5.28 -1.48 -17.03
CA ARG A 230 -5.32 -1.56 -15.57
C ARG A 230 -4.68 -2.85 -15.09
N VAL A 231 -3.87 -2.75 -14.05
CA VAL A 231 -3.28 -3.87 -13.32
C VAL A 231 -3.52 -3.62 -11.84
N ASN A 232 -3.93 -4.65 -11.10
CA ASN A 232 -3.90 -4.55 -9.65
C ASN A 232 -2.45 -4.67 -9.18
N ALA A 233 -1.95 -3.63 -8.53
CA ALA A 233 -0.72 -3.65 -7.76
C ALA A 233 -1.05 -3.94 -6.28
N PRO A 234 -0.05 -4.29 -5.43
CA PRO A 234 -0.30 -4.60 -4.02
C PRO A 234 -1.04 -3.48 -3.28
N HIS A 235 -0.68 -2.22 -3.55
CA HIS A 235 -1.23 -1.02 -2.89
C HIS A 235 -2.57 -0.55 -3.49
N GLY A 236 -3.00 -1.11 -4.62
CA GLY A 236 -4.23 -0.68 -5.32
C GLY A 236 -4.12 -0.80 -6.83
N GLU A 237 -5.10 -0.29 -7.55
CA GLU A 237 -5.13 -0.34 -9.00
C GLU A 237 -4.17 0.67 -9.63
N LEU A 238 -3.41 0.18 -10.61
CA LEU A 238 -2.43 0.92 -11.39
C LEU A 238 -2.92 0.98 -12.84
N TYR A 239 -2.96 2.18 -13.42
CA TYR A 239 -3.36 2.40 -14.81
C TYR A 239 -2.18 2.94 -15.63
N HIS A 240 -1.98 2.38 -16.81
CA HIS A 240 -1.02 2.86 -17.79
C HIS A 240 -1.72 3.10 -19.14
N GLN A 241 -1.39 4.20 -19.79
CA GLN A 241 -1.80 4.53 -21.15
C GLN A 241 -0.57 4.98 -21.94
N ALA A 242 -0.46 4.55 -23.20
CA ALA A 242 0.66 4.91 -24.05
C ALA A 242 0.22 5.07 -25.50
N VAL A 243 0.89 5.98 -26.20
CA VAL A 243 0.81 6.12 -27.66
C VAL A 243 2.20 5.88 -28.23
N VAL A 244 2.31 4.97 -29.19
CA VAL A 244 3.55 4.67 -29.90
C VAL A 244 3.47 5.24 -31.31
N GLY A 245 4.47 6.04 -31.68
CA GLY A 245 4.62 6.64 -32.99
C GLY A 245 4.98 5.64 -34.08
N TRP A 246 4.95 6.12 -35.33
CA TRP A 246 5.30 5.32 -36.52
C TRP A 246 6.76 4.85 -36.54
N ASP A 247 7.63 5.50 -35.76
CA ASP A 247 9.04 5.17 -35.60
C ASP A 247 9.31 4.19 -34.43
N ASN A 248 8.26 3.56 -33.90
CA ASN A 248 8.29 2.63 -32.77
C ASN A 248 8.82 3.27 -31.47
N LYS A 249 8.61 4.58 -31.30
CA LYS A 249 8.92 5.30 -30.07
C LYS A 249 7.67 5.78 -29.37
N ILE A 250 7.73 5.86 -28.05
CA ILE A 250 6.64 6.40 -27.24
C ILE A 250 6.54 7.91 -27.51
N VAL A 251 5.35 8.38 -27.88
CA VAL A 251 5.07 9.81 -28.09
C VAL A 251 4.24 10.41 -26.97
N GLU A 252 3.43 9.59 -26.30
CA GLU A 252 2.66 9.96 -25.11
C GLU A 252 2.65 8.79 -24.13
N TYR A 253 2.72 9.09 -22.83
CA TYR A 253 2.60 8.10 -21.76
C TYR A 253 1.90 8.74 -20.56
N GLN A 254 0.98 8.00 -19.95
CA GLN A 254 0.28 8.41 -18.74
C GLN A 254 0.25 7.25 -17.75
N ILE A 255 0.52 7.55 -16.49
CA ILE A 255 0.34 6.62 -15.38
C ILE A 255 -0.71 7.18 -14.43
N ILE A 256 -1.51 6.33 -13.79
CA ILE A 256 -2.27 6.68 -12.59
C ILE A 256 -1.94 5.63 -11.56
N THR A 257 -1.22 6.03 -10.52
CA THR A 257 -0.74 5.15 -9.45
C THR A 257 -1.82 4.92 -8.38
N PRO A 258 -1.68 3.88 -7.54
CA PRO A 258 -2.56 3.71 -6.38
C PRO A 258 -2.58 4.94 -5.46
N THR A 259 -1.43 5.60 -5.29
CA THR A 259 -1.34 6.81 -4.43
C THR A 259 -2.03 8.01 -5.06
N ASP A 260 -2.03 8.14 -6.39
CA ASP A 260 -2.77 9.21 -7.07
C ASP A 260 -4.26 9.17 -6.70
N ARG A 261 -4.84 7.97 -6.51
CA ARG A 261 -6.24 7.79 -6.09
C ARG A 261 -6.47 8.03 -4.62
N LEU A 262 -5.50 7.69 -3.76
CA LEU A 262 -5.59 8.00 -2.33
C LEU A 262 -5.66 9.51 -2.09
N CYS A 263 -4.91 10.28 -2.90
CA CYS A 263 -4.75 11.73 -2.81
C CYS A 263 -5.66 12.54 -3.75
N GLU A 264 -6.57 11.90 -4.50
CA GLU A 264 -7.51 12.64 -5.35
C GLU A 264 -8.49 13.47 -4.49
N PRO A 265 -9.04 14.58 -5.01
CA PRO A 265 -10.08 15.32 -4.28
C PRO A 265 -11.26 14.41 -3.93
N ASP A 266 -11.72 14.47 -2.68
CA ASP A 266 -12.74 13.57 -2.12
C ASP A 266 -12.28 12.08 -2.07
N GLY A 267 -10.98 11.84 -2.22
CA GLY A 267 -10.34 10.53 -2.12
C GLY A 267 -10.26 10.04 -0.68
N LEU A 268 -9.62 8.87 -0.50
CA LEU A 268 -9.56 8.22 0.81
C LEU A 268 -8.83 9.05 1.86
N PHE A 269 -7.77 9.79 1.49
CA PHE A 269 -7.06 10.65 2.43
C PHE A 269 -7.89 11.85 2.87
N ASP A 270 -8.57 12.53 1.95
CA ASP A 270 -9.48 13.62 2.30
C ASP A 270 -10.56 13.13 3.26
N CYS A 271 -11.20 12.02 2.92
CA CYS A 271 -12.28 11.48 3.74
C CYS A 271 -11.80 11.07 5.14
N ILE A 272 -10.59 10.52 5.27
CA ILE A 272 -10.05 10.04 6.55
C ILE A 272 -9.55 11.22 7.39
N PHE A 273 -8.72 12.09 6.81
CA PHE A 273 -8.04 13.12 7.59
C PHE A 273 -8.89 14.37 7.82
N GLN A 274 -9.94 14.62 7.04
CA GLN A 274 -10.81 15.78 7.27
C GLN A 274 -12.00 15.49 8.21
N HIS A 275 -12.25 14.23 8.57
CA HIS A 275 -13.48 13.83 9.28
C HIS A 275 -13.28 12.93 10.49
N CYS A 276 -12.05 12.79 11.00
CA CYS A 276 -11.76 11.85 12.06
C CYS A 276 -11.19 12.49 13.32
N GLU A 277 -11.51 11.87 14.45
CA GLU A 277 -10.89 12.15 15.74
C GLU A 277 -9.58 11.39 15.86
N LEU A 278 -8.56 12.05 16.43
CA LEU A 278 -7.31 11.40 16.76
C LEU A 278 -7.53 10.38 17.89
N PRO A 279 -6.86 9.21 17.86
CA PRO A 279 -6.93 8.26 18.94
C PRO A 279 -6.55 8.89 20.29
N GLU A 280 -7.38 8.68 21.31
CA GLU A 280 -7.14 9.23 22.66
C GLU A 280 -5.79 8.80 23.24
N ASN A 281 -5.35 7.59 22.89
CA ASN A 281 -4.11 6.99 23.36
C ASN A 281 -3.09 6.95 22.21
N ASP A 282 -2.01 7.71 22.36
CA ASP A 282 -0.86 7.69 21.44
C ASP A 282 -1.24 8.02 19.98
N PRO A 283 -1.66 9.27 19.70
CA PRO A 283 -2.14 9.68 18.38
C PRO A 283 -1.09 9.48 17.28
N THR A 284 0.20 9.59 17.63
CA THR A 284 1.32 9.31 16.74
C THR A 284 1.38 7.84 16.31
N VAL A 285 1.24 6.89 17.25
CA VAL A 285 1.19 5.46 16.91
C VAL A 285 -0.07 5.14 16.12
N GLY A 286 -1.21 5.75 16.47
CA GLY A 286 -2.45 5.60 15.72
C GLY A 286 -2.36 6.08 14.27
N LEU A 287 -1.73 7.23 14.04
CA LEU A 287 -1.45 7.77 12.70
C LEU A 287 -0.50 6.88 11.91
N ASP A 288 0.60 6.44 12.53
CA ASP A 288 1.55 5.52 11.91
C ASP A 288 0.88 4.23 11.44
N LEU A 289 -0.01 3.67 12.27
CA LEU A 289 -0.75 2.45 11.95
C LEU A 289 -1.75 2.67 10.82
N LEU A 290 -2.47 3.80 10.84
CA LEU A 290 -3.42 4.15 9.78
C LEU A 290 -2.72 4.36 8.45
N VAL A 291 -1.66 5.17 8.42
CA VAL A 291 -0.86 5.39 7.20
C VAL A 291 -0.28 4.07 6.70
N GLY A 292 0.23 3.23 7.61
CA GLY A 292 0.69 1.88 7.25
C GLY A 292 -0.44 0.98 6.73
N ALA A 293 -1.65 1.13 7.25
CA ALA A 293 -2.82 0.38 6.78
C ALA A 293 -3.25 0.84 5.38
N LEU A 294 -3.20 2.15 5.11
CA LEU A 294 -3.50 2.75 3.80
C LEU A 294 -2.43 2.46 2.75
N ASP A 295 -1.17 2.35 3.17
CA ASP A 295 -0.05 1.84 2.38
C ASP A 295 0.18 2.61 1.06
N PRO A 296 0.44 3.93 1.12
CA PRO A 296 0.80 4.69 -0.07
C PRO A 296 2.14 4.22 -0.63
N CYS A 297 2.24 4.13 -1.96
CA CYS A 297 3.44 3.66 -2.67
C CYS A 297 4.47 4.76 -2.94
N VAL A 298 4.55 5.77 -2.05
CA VAL A 298 5.47 6.91 -2.11
C VAL A 298 6.07 7.19 -0.73
N ASN A 299 7.13 7.99 -0.67
CA ASN A 299 7.63 8.46 0.62
C ASN A 299 6.56 9.28 1.33
N PHE A 300 6.30 8.95 2.59
CA PHE A 300 5.22 9.56 3.34
C PHE A 300 5.74 10.21 4.62
N GLN A 301 5.29 11.42 4.92
CA GLN A 301 5.55 12.10 6.18
C GLN A 301 4.29 12.79 6.66
N TYR A 302 4.12 12.88 7.97
CA TYR A 302 3.03 13.64 8.56
C TYR A 302 3.53 14.51 9.72
N SER A 303 2.79 15.59 9.99
CA SER A 303 3.01 16.45 11.13
C SER A 303 1.69 16.84 11.79
N LEU A 304 1.71 16.94 13.12
CA LEU A 304 0.60 17.46 13.92
C LEU A 304 0.91 18.91 14.29
N GLN A 305 -0.03 19.82 14.03
CA GLN A 305 0.09 21.22 14.39
C GLN A 305 -1.13 21.64 15.20
N ASP A 306 -0.89 22.05 16.46
CA ASP A 306 -1.95 22.61 17.28
C ASP A 306 -2.37 23.98 16.76
N VAL A 307 -3.67 24.13 16.50
CA VAL A 307 -4.28 25.43 16.22
C VAL A 307 -4.29 26.20 17.55
N GLN A 308 -3.18 26.91 17.83
CA GLN A 308 -3.21 27.92 18.88
C GLN A 308 -4.19 28.99 18.43
N HIS A 309 -5.41 28.99 18.98
CA HIS A 309 -6.24 30.18 18.97
C HIS A 309 -5.40 31.30 19.57
N THR A 310 -4.91 32.18 18.71
CA THR A 310 -4.37 33.47 19.12
C THR A 310 -5.56 34.20 19.69
N LEU A 311 -5.78 34.01 21.00
CA LEU A 311 -6.64 34.86 21.80
C LEU A 311 -5.99 36.24 21.75
N ASN A 312 -6.37 37.03 20.75
CA ASN A 312 -6.19 38.48 20.78
C ASN A 312 -6.87 38.95 22.06
N SER A 313 -6.02 39.21 23.05
CA SER A 313 -6.35 39.72 24.37
C SER A 313 -6.76 41.19 24.27
#